data_AF-A0A1M6PSJ9-F1
#
_entry.id   AF-A0A1M6PSJ9-F1
#
_cell.length_a   1.000
_cell.length_b   1.000
_cell.length_c   1.000
_cell.angle_alpha   90.00
_cell.angle_beta   90.00
_cell.angle_gamma   90.00
#
_symmetry.space_group_name_H-M   'P 1'
#
loop_
_entity.id
_entity.type
_entity.pdbx_description
1 polymer ?
#
loop_
_entity_poly.entity_id
_entity_poly.type
_entity_poly.pdbx_seq_one_letter_code
_entity_poly.pdbx_strand_id
1 'polypeptide(L)' 'MDTPSTPADVPLSFEEALARLKQIVEHLEGDQLDLEASILAYEEGLKLARYCLEQLRTAELRIQQLSLNDDVNLENAE' A
#
# COMPACT_ATOMS: atom_id res chain seq x y z
N MET A 1 0.41 -32.69 -1.36
CA MET A 1 -0.96 -32.20 -1.15
C MET A 1 -0.86 -31.32 0.07
N ASP A 2 -0.52 -30.07 -0.16
CA ASP A 2 -0.23 -29.11 0.90
C ASP A 2 -1.42 -28.17 1.00
N THR A 3 -1.89 -28.09 2.24
CA THR A 3 -3.17 -27.56 2.70
C THR A 3 -3.37 -26.08 2.34
N PRO A 4 -4.59 -25.65 1.96
CA PRO A 4 -4.90 -24.24 1.77
C PRO A 4 -5.03 -23.56 3.15
N SER A 5 -3.97 -22.89 3.59
CA SER A 5 -4.05 -21.96 4.72
C SER A 5 -4.80 -20.72 4.28
N THR A 6 -6.08 -20.63 4.64
CA THR A 6 -6.92 -19.43 4.55
C THR A 6 -6.25 -18.25 5.26
N PRO A 7 -5.84 -17.17 4.57
CA PRO A 7 -5.36 -15.95 5.21
C PRO A 7 -6.51 -14.95 5.28
N ALA A 8 -7.35 -15.05 6.31
CA ALA A 8 -8.49 -14.15 6.48
C ALA A 8 -8.16 -12.86 7.26
N ASP A 9 -6.90 -12.58 7.64
CA ASP A 9 -6.59 -11.37 8.42
C ASP A 9 -5.10 -10.95 8.40
N VAL A 10 -4.36 -11.26 7.33
CA VAL A 10 -2.98 -10.75 7.18
C VAL A 10 -3.06 -9.37 6.53
N PRO A 11 -2.49 -8.31 7.13
CA PRO A 11 -2.41 -7.02 6.45
C PRO A 11 -1.64 -7.20 5.15
N LEU A 12 -2.27 -6.86 4.03
CA LEU A 12 -1.70 -6.95 2.68
C LEU A 12 -0.32 -6.30 2.66
N SER A 13 0.66 -6.92 2.00
CA SER A 13 1.92 -6.23 1.72
C SER A 13 1.68 -5.03 0.80
N PHE A 14 2.66 -4.11 0.74
CA PHE A 14 2.57 -2.95 -0.17
C PHE A 14 2.37 -3.37 -1.63
N GLU A 15 3.11 -4.38 -2.09
CA GLU A 15 3.03 -4.87 -3.47
C GLU A 15 1.65 -5.48 -3.77
N GLU A 16 1.10 -6.26 -2.83
CA GLU A 16 -0.24 -6.85 -2.97
C GLU A 16 -1.33 -5.78 -2.96
N ALA A 17 -1.25 -4.80 -2.06
CA ALA A 17 -2.19 -3.69 -1.99
C ALA A 17 -2.16 -2.84 -3.27
N LEU A 18 -0.97 -2.60 -3.82
CA LEU A 18 -0.79 -1.87 -5.07
C LEU A 18 -1.31 -2.67 -6.27
N ALA A 19 -1.05 -3.99 -6.32
CA ALA A 19 -1.56 -4.87 -7.37
C ALA A 19 -3.10 -4.90 -7.35
N ARG A 20 -3.70 -5.02 -6.16
CA ARG A 20 -5.15 -4.98 -5.99
C ARG A 20 -5.74 -3.63 -6.42
N LEU A 21 -5.09 -2.53 -6.05
CA LEU A 21 -5.51 -1.19 -6.47
C LEU A 21 -5.52 -1.05 -8.00
N LYS A 22 -4.49 -1.57 -8.70
CA LYS A 22 -4.45 -1.56 -10.17
C LYS A 22 -5.60 -2.35 -10.79
N GLN A 23 -5.89 -3.54 -10.25
CA GLN A 23 -7.03 -4.35 -10.72
C GLN A 23 -8.38 -3.64 -10.55
N ILE A 24 -8.53 -2.88 -9.47
CA ILE A 24 -9.74 -2.08 -9.22
C ILE A 24 -9.85 -0.95 -10.23
N VAL A 25 -8.75 -0.25 -10.54
CA VAL A 25 -8.73 0.78 -11.57
C VAL A 25 -9.10 0.19 -12.94
N GLU A 26 -8.51 -0.94 -13.31
CA GLU A 26 -8.87 -1.66 -14.55
C GLU A 26 -10.34 -2.06 -14.60
N HIS A 27 -10.92 -2.48 -13.46
CA HIS A 27 -12.35 -2.78 -13.37
C HIS A 27 -13.23 -1.54 -13.53
N LEU A 28 -12.84 -0.41 -12.90
CA LEU A 28 -13.56 0.86 -12.98
C LEU A 28 -13.52 1.47 -14.39
N GLU A 29 -12.48 1.18 -15.17
CA GLU A 29 -12.36 1.59 -16.57
C GLU A 29 -13.17 0.71 -17.54
N GLY A 30 -13.73 -0.42 -17.06
CA GLY A 30 -14.52 -1.32 -17.87
C GLY A 30 -15.95 -0.83 -18.14
N ASP A 31 -16.40 -0.92 -19.39
CA ASP A 31 -17.74 -0.48 -19.84
C ASP A 31 -18.94 -1.28 -19.27
N GLN A 32 -18.70 -2.35 -18.50
CA GLN A 32 -19.76 -3.26 -18.02
C GLN A 32 -20.00 -3.22 -16.51
N LEU A 33 -19.43 -2.25 -15.80
CA LEU A 33 -19.63 -2.13 -14.36
C LEU A 33 -20.99 -1.49 -14.06
N ASP A 34 -21.81 -2.17 -13.26
CA ASP A 34 -23.03 -1.56 -12.74
C ASP A 34 -22.69 -0.47 -11.70
N LEU A 35 -23.68 0.38 -11.38
CA LEU A 35 -23.49 1.52 -10.48
C LEU A 35 -23.06 1.07 -9.06
N GLU A 36 -23.62 -0.02 -8.56
CA GLU A 36 -23.36 -0.49 -7.20
C GLU A 36 -21.95 -1.08 -7.10
N ALA A 37 -21.56 -1.90 -8.08
CA ALA A 37 -20.21 -2.42 -8.24
C ALA A 37 -19.18 -1.30 -8.41
N SER A 38 -19.51 -0.23 -9.14
CA SER A 38 -18.63 0.94 -9.30
C SER A 38 -18.37 1.66 -7.98
N ILE A 39 -19.41 1.82 -7.16
CA ILE A 39 -19.28 2.45 -5.83
C ILE A 39 -18.42 1.58 -4.92
N LEU A 40 -18.66 0.26 -4.88
CA LEU A 40 -17.89 -0.66 -4.05
C LEU A 40 -16.41 -0.72 -4.47
N ALA A 41 -16.14 -0.81 -5.76
CA ALA A 41 -14.79 -0.79 -6.32
C ALA A 41 -14.07 0.52 -5.96
N TYR A 42 -14.75 1.66 -6.08
CA TYR A 42 -14.19 2.95 -5.69
C TYR A 42 -13.85 3.03 -4.19
N GLU A 43 -14.74 2.57 -3.32
CA GLU A 43 -14.48 2.54 -1.87
C GLU A 43 -13.29 1.66 -1.50
N GLU A 44 -13.18 0.47 -2.10
CA GLU A 44 -12.04 -0.44 -1.92
C GLU A 44 -10.75 0.21 -2.43
N GLY A 45 -10.78 0.79 -3.64
CA GLY A 45 -9.63 1.48 -4.23
C GLY A 45 -9.15 2.64 -3.35
N LEU A 46 -10.07 3.42 -2.77
CA LEU A 46 -9.73 4.54 -1.90
C LEU A 46 -9.09 4.06 -0.57
N LYS A 47 -9.52 2.91 -0.03
CA LYS A 47 -8.89 2.30 1.14
C LYS A 47 -7.46 1.84 0.83
N LEU A 48 -7.26 1.15 -0.29
CA LEU A 48 -5.95 0.67 -0.72
C LEU A 48 -4.99 1.80 -1.07
N ALA A 49 -5.47 2.86 -1.72
CA ALA A 49 -4.66 4.04 -2.03
C ALA A 49 -4.14 4.72 -0.75
N ARG A 50 -5.02 4.90 0.25
CA ARG A 50 -4.61 5.43 1.56
C ARG A 50 -3.57 4.55 2.25
N TYR A 51 -3.80 3.24 2.26
CA TYR A 51 -2.85 2.28 2.82
C TYR A 51 -1.47 2.38 2.16
N CYS A 52 -1.42 2.42 0.82
CA CYS A 52 -0.17 2.55 0.08
C CYS A 52 0.57 3.86 0.42
N LEU A 53 -0.15 4.98 0.50
CA LEU A 53 0.43 6.28 0.86
C LEU A 53 1.01 6.29 2.28
N GLU A 54 0.32 5.66 3.23
CA GLU A 54 0.79 5.57 4.63
C GLU A 54 2.06 4.72 4.75
N GLN A 55 2.12 3.61 4.02
CA GLN A 55 3.31 2.76 3.94
C GLN A 55 4.52 3.53 3.35
N LEU A 56 4.30 4.27 2.26
CA LEU A 56 5.35 5.10 1.66
C LEU A 56 5.82 6.21 2.61
N ARG A 57 4.89 6.90 3.28
CA ARG A 57 5.22 7.92 4.29
C ARG A 57 6.05 7.34 5.43
N THR A 58 5.70 6.14 5.88
CA THR A 58 6.44 5.45 6.95
C THR A 58 7.85 5.10 6.51
N ALA A 59 8.01 4.61 5.28
CA ALA A 59 9.32 4.33 4.69
C ALA A 59 10.16 5.61 4.55
N GLU A 60 9.56 6.71 4.08
CA GLU A 60 10.23 8.00 3.95
C GLU A 60 10.72 8.53 5.29
N LEU A 61 9.87 8.52 6.33
CA LEU A 61 10.24 8.95 7.67
C LEU A 61 11.41 8.13 8.22
N ARG A 62 11.42 6.81 7.97
CA ARG A 62 12.51 5.95 8.40
C ARG A 62 13.81 6.27 7.67
N ILE A 63 13.76 6.56 6.37
CA ILE A 63 14.94 7.01 5.61
C ILE A 63 15.46 8.34 6.17
N GLN A 64 14.57 9.32 6.39
CA GLN A 64 14.95 10.62 6.96
C GLN A 64 15.62 10.48 8.34
N GLN A 65 15.10 9.62 9.22
CA GLN A 65 15.70 9.34 10.52
C GLN A 65 17.10 8.72 10.41
N LEU A 66 17.30 7.81 9.45
CA LEU A 66 18.61 7.21 9.21
C LEU A 66 19.60 8.26 8.67
N SER A 67 19.18 9.10 7.72
CA SER A 67 20.04 10.16 7.16
C SER A 67 20.45 11.18 8.23
N LEU A 68 19.51 11.64 9.07
CA LEU A 68 19.82 12.56 10.17
C LEU A 68 20.80 11.95 11.17
N ASN A 69 20.69 10.65 11.46
CA ASN A 69 21.61 9.97 12.37
C ASN A 69 23.02 9.80 11.77
N ASP A 70 23.12 9.58 10.45
CA ASP A 70 24.40 9.53 9.75
C ASP A 70 25.08 10.90 9.73
N ASP A 71 24.33 12.00 9.53
CA ASP A 71 24.86 13.37 9.58
C ASP A 71 25.36 13.75 10.98
N VAL A 72 24.59 13.41 12.03
CA VAL A 72 24.98 13.66 13.44
C VAL A 72 26.24 12.88 13.82
N ASN A 73 26.48 11.71 13.25
CA ASN A 73 27.67 10.90 13.55
C ASN A 73 28.96 11.48 12.92
N LEU A 74 28.85 12.30 11.88
CA LEU A 74 30.01 12.97 11.27
C LEU A 74 30.45 14.24 12.03
N GLU A 75 29.52 14.95 12.68
CA GLU A 75 29.80 16.16 13.45
C GLU A 75 30.38 15.89 14.86
N ASN A 76 30.23 14.69 15.40
CA ASN A 76 30.74 14.32 16.73
C ASN A 76 32.14 13.67 16.70
N ALA A 77 32.79 13.64 15.53
CA ALA A 77 34.09 12.98 15.32
C ALA A 77 35.31 13.94 15.35
N GLU A 78 35.14 15.20 15.76
CA GLU A 78 36.24 16.19 15.90
C GLU A 78 36.67 16.42 17.36
#